data_AF-A0A7S3Y859-F1
#
_entry.id   AF-A0A7S3Y859-F1
#
_cell.length_a   1.000
_cell.length_b   1.000
_cell.length_c   1.000
_cell.angle_alpha   90.00
_cell.angle_beta   90.00
_cell.angle_gamma   90.00
#
_symmetry.space_group_name_H-M   'P 1'
#
loop_
_entity.id
_entity.type
_entity.pdbx_description
1 polymer ?
#
loop_
_entity_poly.entity_id
_entity_poly.type
_entity_poly.pdbx_seq_one_letter_code
_entity_poly.pdbx_strand_id
1 'polypeptide(L)'
;GAAVQEFFKGARAGKVCIEATSRVLHRYGFTDDSTLFASSVCPDEINHLIDGFAEHWGEVFTLGGLAGLPFTGKTGFKAFSHHVPEGGELLILFAPHIGISKDGKIGKVQRPGMNHLTSACGSCMAAYNAAVN
;
A
#
# COMPACT_ATOMS: atom_id res chain seq x y z
N GLY A 1 -4.59 17.00 -4.67
CA GLY A 1 -4.38 18.45 -4.48
C GLY A 1 -3.23 18.93 -5.34
N ALA A 2 -3.02 20.25 -5.44
CA ALA A 2 -1.94 20.83 -6.25
C ALA A 2 -0.56 20.26 -5.87
N ALA A 3 -0.21 20.23 -4.58
CA ALA A 3 1.04 19.66 -4.08
C ALA A 3 1.24 18.18 -4.47
N VAL A 4 0.18 17.37 -4.49
CA VAL A 4 0.28 15.97 -4.92
C VAL A 4 0.71 15.89 -6.39
N GLN A 5 0.16 16.73 -7.26
CA GLN A 5 0.53 16.72 -8.68
C GLN A 5 1.87 17.39 -8.96
N GLU A 6 2.31 18.30 -8.08
CA GLU A 6 3.64 18.90 -8.11
C GLU A 6 4.72 17.86 -7.83
N PHE A 7 4.60 17.10 -6.71
CA PHE A 7 5.57 16.08 -6.35
C PHE A 7 5.40 14.76 -7.12
N PHE A 8 4.15 14.41 -7.48
CA PHE A 8 3.80 13.14 -8.11
C PHE A 8 2.88 13.38 -9.31
N LYS A 9 3.46 13.94 -10.39
CA LYS A 9 2.73 14.21 -11.62
C LYS A 9 2.08 12.93 -12.16
N GLY A 10 0.76 12.97 -12.34
CA GLY A 10 0.01 11.81 -12.81
C GLY A 10 -0.55 10.93 -11.70
N ALA A 11 -0.28 11.22 -10.43
CA ALA A 11 -0.93 10.55 -9.31
C ALA A 11 -2.46 10.57 -9.47
N ARG A 12 -3.10 9.47 -9.07
CA ARG A 12 -4.55 9.29 -9.12
C ARG A 12 -5.07 9.01 -7.72
N ALA A 13 -6.35 9.25 -7.50
CA ALA A 13 -7.01 8.86 -6.26
C ALA A 13 -6.98 7.33 -6.11
N GLY A 14 -6.86 6.82 -4.88
CA GLY A 14 -6.78 5.39 -4.60
C GLY A 14 -7.90 4.59 -5.26
N LYS A 15 -9.15 5.06 -5.14
CA LYS A 15 -10.33 4.46 -5.79
C LYS A 15 -10.16 4.30 -7.31
N VAL A 16 -9.62 5.31 -7.98
CA VAL A 16 -9.38 5.25 -9.44
C VAL A 16 -8.32 4.20 -9.78
N CYS A 17 -7.27 4.08 -8.95
CA CYS A 17 -6.25 3.04 -9.13
C CYS A 17 -6.84 1.64 -8.92
N ILE A 18 -7.64 1.45 -7.87
CA ILE A 18 -8.30 0.18 -7.56
C ILE A 18 -9.21 -0.26 -8.70
N GLU A 19 -10.15 0.58 -9.11
CA GLU A 19 -11.10 0.29 -10.20
C GLU A 19 -10.39 -0.01 -11.51
N ALA A 20 -9.35 0.76 -11.85
CA ALA A 20 -8.56 0.53 -13.05
C ALA A 20 -7.80 -0.79 -12.97
N THR A 21 -7.26 -1.14 -11.81
CA THR A 21 -6.51 -2.38 -11.59
C THR A 21 -7.44 -3.58 -11.71
N SER A 22 -8.55 -3.59 -10.97
CA SER A 22 -9.56 -4.65 -11.02
C SER A 22 -10.05 -4.88 -12.46
N ARG A 23 -10.46 -3.82 -13.16
CA ARG A 23 -10.91 -3.92 -14.56
C ARG A 23 -9.84 -4.48 -15.49
N VAL A 24 -8.58 -4.08 -15.33
CA VAL A 24 -7.50 -4.57 -16.19
C VAL A 24 -7.23 -6.04 -15.91
N LEU A 25 -7.08 -6.42 -14.64
CA LEU A 25 -6.71 -7.76 -14.20
C LEU A 25 -7.82 -8.79 -14.41
N HIS A 26 -9.09 -8.39 -14.37
CA HIS A 26 -10.21 -9.28 -14.71
C HIS A 26 -10.08 -9.88 -16.12
N ARG A 27 -9.43 -9.18 -17.06
CA ARG A 27 -9.18 -9.71 -18.41
C ARG A 27 -8.08 -10.79 -18.46
N TYR A 28 -7.39 -11.00 -17.35
CA TYR A 28 -6.29 -11.95 -17.19
C TYR A 28 -6.61 -13.07 -16.19
N GLY A 29 -7.88 -13.25 -15.83
CA GLY A 29 -8.33 -14.33 -14.93
C GLY A 29 -8.49 -13.93 -13.47
N PHE A 30 -8.00 -12.75 -13.06
CA PHE A 30 -8.14 -12.27 -11.68
C PHE A 30 -9.58 -11.88 -11.38
N THR A 31 -10.31 -12.79 -10.74
CA THR A 31 -11.67 -12.56 -10.25
C THR A 31 -11.69 -12.60 -8.72
N ASP A 32 -12.80 -12.14 -8.13
CA ASP A 32 -13.00 -12.15 -6.68
C ASP A 32 -12.92 -13.58 -6.10
N ASP A 33 -13.29 -14.61 -6.88
CA ASP A 33 -13.27 -16.02 -6.46
C ASP A 33 -11.93 -16.75 -6.74
N SER A 34 -11.12 -16.24 -7.67
CA SER A 34 -9.88 -16.91 -8.12
C SER A 34 -8.60 -16.23 -7.65
N THR A 35 -8.69 -15.02 -7.10
CA THR A 35 -7.51 -14.23 -6.70
C THR A 35 -7.27 -14.32 -5.21
N LEU A 36 -6.04 -14.59 -4.80
CA LEU A 36 -5.58 -14.37 -3.44
C LEU A 36 -4.77 -13.08 -3.35
N PHE A 37 -5.20 -12.17 -2.49
CA PHE A 37 -4.57 -10.86 -2.32
C PHE A 37 -3.58 -10.81 -1.14
N ALA A 38 -2.45 -10.17 -1.37
CA ALA A 38 -1.49 -9.81 -0.34
C ALA A 38 -1.12 -8.32 -0.39
N SER A 39 -0.77 -7.78 0.76
CA SER A 39 -0.19 -6.44 0.86
C SER A 39 1.22 -6.49 1.43
N SER A 40 2.10 -5.68 0.85
CA SER A 40 3.43 -5.39 1.36
C SER A 40 3.58 -3.87 1.40
N VAL A 41 2.99 -3.31 2.45
CA VAL A 41 2.91 -1.86 2.70
C VAL A 41 3.16 -1.59 4.19
N CYS A 42 3.43 -0.34 4.54
CA CYS A 42 3.75 0.03 5.91
C CYS A 42 2.54 -0.21 6.84
N PRO A 43 2.74 -0.70 8.08
CA PRO A 43 1.65 -0.90 9.05
C PRO A 43 1.08 0.42 9.60
N ASP A 44 1.53 1.57 9.11
CA ASP A 44 0.97 2.88 9.42
C ASP A 44 -0.53 2.92 9.06
N GLU A 45 -1.37 3.33 10.00
CA GLU A 45 -2.83 3.19 9.94
C GLU A 45 -3.49 4.03 8.85
N ILE A 46 -2.74 4.95 8.24
CA ILE A 46 -3.23 5.82 7.17
C ILE A 46 -3.26 5.13 5.78
N ASN A 47 -2.76 3.89 5.68
CA ASN A 47 -2.65 3.16 4.42
C ASN A 47 -3.96 2.47 3.99
N HIS A 48 -5.06 3.23 3.93
CA HIS A 48 -6.41 2.77 3.57
C HIS A 48 -6.55 2.22 2.13
N LEU A 49 -5.51 2.33 1.30
CA LEU A 49 -5.53 1.73 -0.04
C LEU A 49 -5.69 0.21 0.04
N ILE A 50 -5.16 -0.42 1.09
CA ILE A 50 -5.27 -1.87 1.32
C ILE A 50 -6.74 -2.28 1.42
N ASP A 51 -7.51 -1.54 2.22
CA ASP A 51 -8.93 -1.83 2.47
C ASP A 51 -9.72 -1.81 1.16
N GLY A 52 -9.44 -0.84 0.29
CA GLY A 52 -10.11 -0.76 -1.02
C GLY A 52 -9.71 -1.87 -2.00
N PHE A 53 -8.51 -2.45 -1.90
CA PHE A 53 -8.17 -3.67 -2.65
C PHE A 53 -8.86 -4.90 -2.03
N ALA A 54 -8.95 -4.97 -0.69
CA ALA A 54 -9.63 -6.04 0.02
C ALA A 54 -11.14 -6.11 -0.29
N GLU A 55 -11.79 -4.98 -0.58
CA GLU A 55 -13.18 -4.94 -1.06
C GLU A 55 -13.40 -5.72 -2.37
N HIS A 56 -12.37 -5.92 -3.20
CA HIS A 56 -12.44 -6.71 -4.43
C HIS A 56 -11.99 -8.17 -4.26
N TRP A 57 -10.93 -8.41 -3.51
CA TRP A 57 -10.26 -9.72 -3.47
C TRP A 57 -10.25 -10.37 -2.08
N GLY A 58 -11.09 -9.87 -1.16
CA GLY A 58 -11.32 -10.44 0.16
C GLY A 58 -10.16 -10.23 1.13
N GLU A 59 -9.86 -11.28 1.90
CA GLU A 59 -8.89 -11.27 2.99
C GLU A 59 -7.47 -10.89 2.53
N VAL A 60 -6.72 -10.20 3.40
CA VAL A 60 -5.39 -9.66 3.08
C VAL A 60 -4.28 -10.48 3.72
N PHE A 61 -3.44 -11.14 2.92
CA PHE A 61 -2.19 -11.71 3.43
C PHE A 61 -1.14 -10.60 3.62
N THR A 62 -0.75 -10.31 4.86
CA THR A 62 0.23 -9.24 5.15
C THR A 62 1.66 -9.75 5.01
N LEU A 63 2.36 -9.34 3.95
CA LEU A 63 3.78 -9.61 3.68
C LEU A 63 4.69 -8.47 4.15
N GLY A 64 4.12 -7.28 4.39
CA GLY A 64 4.84 -6.05 4.69
C GLY A 64 5.39 -5.94 6.11
N GLY A 65 5.80 -4.72 6.43
CA GLY A 65 6.22 -4.26 7.75
C GLY A 65 6.74 -2.82 7.62
N LEU A 66 7.61 -2.37 8.52
CA LEU A 66 8.06 -0.96 8.51
C LEU A 66 8.53 -0.50 7.12
N ALA A 67 8.11 0.70 6.71
CA ALA A 67 8.35 1.27 5.38
C ALA A 67 7.75 0.49 4.19
N GLY A 68 6.98 -0.57 4.45
CA GLY A 68 6.38 -1.44 3.43
C GLY A 68 7.31 -2.50 2.88
N LEU A 69 8.47 -2.73 3.50
CA LEU A 69 9.37 -3.80 3.06
C LEU A 69 8.76 -5.19 3.32
N PRO A 70 8.99 -6.19 2.44
CA PRO A 70 8.41 -7.52 2.55
C PRO A 70 9.15 -8.38 3.60
N PHE A 71 9.05 -8.01 4.87
CA PHE A 71 9.83 -8.60 5.96
C PHE A 71 9.52 -10.08 6.22
N THR A 72 8.35 -10.57 5.81
CA THR A 72 8.06 -12.01 5.91
C THR A 72 8.96 -12.86 5.00
N GLY A 73 9.59 -12.23 4.00
CA GLY A 73 10.58 -12.85 3.11
C GLY A 73 10.06 -14.07 2.35
N LYS A 74 10.99 -14.95 1.98
CA LYS A 74 10.71 -16.17 1.19
C LYS A 74 9.71 -17.10 1.90
N THR A 75 9.79 -17.17 3.23
CA THR A 75 8.90 -18.01 4.03
C THR A 75 7.46 -17.52 3.96
N GLY A 76 7.24 -16.20 4.14
CA GLY A 76 5.90 -15.61 4.01
C GLY A 76 5.35 -15.72 2.60
N PHE A 77 6.16 -15.45 1.58
CA PHE A 77 5.73 -15.61 0.19
C PHE A 77 5.36 -17.07 -0.14
N LYS A 78 6.13 -18.04 0.37
CA LYS A 78 5.80 -19.47 0.21
C LYS A 78 4.47 -19.82 0.89
N ALA A 79 4.26 -19.35 2.12
CA ALA A 79 2.99 -19.55 2.82
C ALA A 79 1.81 -18.94 2.04
N PHE A 80 1.94 -17.69 1.58
CA PHE A 80 0.96 -17.02 0.71
C PHE A 80 0.67 -17.83 -0.56
N SER A 81 1.71 -18.28 -1.27
CA SER A 81 1.54 -19.04 -2.52
C SER A 81 0.85 -20.39 -2.36
N HIS A 82 0.90 -21.00 -1.17
CA HIS A 82 0.21 -22.27 -0.90
C HIS A 82 -1.28 -22.09 -0.62
N HIS A 83 -1.74 -20.87 -0.34
CA HIS A 83 -3.13 -20.58 -0.03
C HIS A 83 -3.94 -20.13 -1.26
N VAL A 84 -3.30 -20.04 -2.43
CA VAL A 84 -3.98 -19.63 -3.67
C VAL A 84 -5.09 -20.64 -4.00
N PRO A 85 -6.26 -20.19 -4.50
CA PRO A 85 -7.26 -21.09 -5.06
C PRO A 85 -6.66 -21.99 -6.14
N GLU A 86 -7.20 -23.20 -6.30
CA GLU A 86 -6.75 -24.11 -7.35
C GLU A 86 -6.91 -23.46 -8.74
N GLY A 87 -5.81 -23.31 -9.48
CA GLY A 87 -5.79 -22.63 -10.78
C GLY A 87 -5.97 -21.11 -10.71
N GLY A 88 -5.94 -20.52 -9.51
CA GLY A 88 -6.12 -19.10 -9.27
C GLY A 88 -4.84 -18.27 -9.36
N GLU A 89 -4.98 -16.97 -9.08
CA GLU A 89 -3.95 -15.96 -9.25
C GLU A 89 -3.50 -15.33 -7.92
N LEU A 90 -2.24 -14.93 -7.86
CA LEU A 90 -1.69 -14.18 -6.73
C LEU A 90 -1.59 -12.70 -7.11
N LEU A 91 -2.19 -11.82 -6.30
CA LEU A 91 -2.06 -10.37 -6.43
C LEU A 91 -1.32 -9.81 -5.22
N ILE A 92 -0.27 -9.01 -5.44
CA ILE A 92 0.46 -8.32 -4.38
C ILE A 92 0.42 -6.81 -4.60
N LEU A 93 -0.11 -6.06 -3.64
CA LEU A 93 0.11 -4.62 -3.54
C LEU A 93 1.40 -4.37 -2.76
N PHE A 94 2.49 -4.06 -3.45
CA PHE A 94 3.76 -3.66 -2.84
C PHE A 94 3.98 -2.16 -3.05
N ALA A 95 4.04 -1.38 -1.97
CA ALA A 95 4.21 0.06 -2.07
C ALA A 95 4.82 0.70 -0.82
N PRO A 96 5.74 1.67 -0.98
CA PRO A 96 6.02 2.64 0.07
C PRO A 96 4.85 3.63 0.20
N HIS A 97 4.89 4.46 1.24
CA HIS A 97 3.94 5.58 1.38
C HIS A 97 4.64 6.86 1.81
N ILE A 98 4.02 8.00 1.49
CA ILE A 98 4.45 9.32 1.93
C ILE A 98 3.24 10.21 2.20
N GLY A 99 3.31 10.98 3.29
CA GLY A 99 2.33 11.96 3.67
C GLY A 99 2.48 13.27 2.92
N ILE A 100 1.36 13.90 2.57
CA ILE A 100 1.33 15.31 2.18
C ILE A 100 0.24 15.98 3.01
N SER A 101 0.61 16.99 3.79
CA SER A 101 -0.32 17.73 4.63
C SER A 101 -1.23 18.65 3.81
N LYS A 102 -2.28 19.20 4.45
CA LYS A 102 -3.22 20.12 3.78
C LYS A 102 -2.54 21.38 3.22
N ASP A 103 -1.50 21.87 3.89
CA ASP A 103 -0.65 22.99 3.48
C ASP A 103 0.48 22.59 2.51
N GLY A 104 0.50 21.33 2.04
CA GLY A 104 1.42 20.87 0.99
C GLY A 104 2.80 20.41 1.46
N LYS A 105 3.04 20.26 2.78
CA LYS A 105 4.31 19.75 3.30
C LYS A 105 4.44 18.25 3.04
N ILE A 106 5.43 17.88 2.23
CA ILE A 106 5.78 16.49 1.95
C ILE A 106 6.40 15.80 3.18
N GLY A 107 6.11 14.50 3.33
CA GLY A 107 6.54 13.69 4.47
C GLY A 107 5.74 13.93 5.75
N LYS A 108 4.65 14.70 5.70
CA LYS A 108 3.87 15.11 6.87
C LYS A 108 2.37 14.84 6.71
N VAL A 109 1.72 14.47 7.81
CA VAL A 109 0.25 14.32 7.90
C VAL A 109 -0.27 14.84 9.23
N GLN A 110 -1.52 15.33 9.21
CA GLN A 110 -2.28 15.61 10.44
C GLN A 110 -3.07 14.36 10.80
N ARG A 111 -2.75 13.73 11.93
CA ARG A 111 -3.48 12.54 12.41
C ARG A 111 -4.69 12.95 13.27
N PRO A 112 -5.76 12.15 13.29
CA PRO A 112 -6.91 12.38 14.16
C PRO A 112 -6.47 12.53 15.62
N GLY A 113 -7.03 13.52 16.33
CA GLY A 113 -6.74 13.75 17.75
C GLY A 113 -5.41 14.43 18.06
N MET A 114 -4.57 14.73 17.06
CA MET A 114 -3.30 15.45 17.25
C MET A 114 -3.45 16.92 16.85
N ASN A 115 -2.72 17.81 17.53
CA ASN A 115 -2.67 19.25 17.24
C ASN A 115 -1.42 19.67 16.43
N HIS A 116 -0.62 18.72 15.98
CA HIS A 116 0.60 18.94 15.22
C HIS A 116 0.76 17.90 14.11
N LEU A 117 1.58 18.22 13.11
CA LEU A 117 1.91 17.31 12.01
C LEU A 117 2.91 16.24 12.47
N THR A 118 2.68 15.01 12.04
CA THR A 118 3.59 13.87 12.26
C THR A 118 4.22 13.42 10.96
N SER A 119 5.31 12.67 11.05
CA SER A 119 6.01 12.12 9.88
C SER A 119 5.24 10.94 9.27
N ALA A 120 5.22 10.85 7.94
CA ALA A 120 4.71 9.72 7.19
C ALA A 120 5.44 9.62 5.84
N CYS A 121 6.13 8.53 5.50
CA CYS A 121 6.43 7.37 6.35
C CYS A 121 7.45 7.71 7.44
N GLY A 122 7.08 7.52 8.72
CA GLY A 122 8.00 7.74 9.84
C GLY A 122 9.26 6.86 9.77
N SER A 123 9.10 5.59 9.40
CA SER A 123 10.21 4.64 9.27
C SER A 123 11.20 5.04 8.17
N CYS A 124 10.72 5.39 6.97
CA CYS A 124 11.61 5.83 5.89
C CYS A 124 12.41 7.07 6.28
N MET A 125 11.76 8.05 6.91
CA MET A 125 12.43 9.30 7.32
C MET A 125 13.50 9.04 8.39
N ALA A 126 13.20 8.18 9.38
CA ALA A 126 14.17 7.82 10.41
C ALA A 126 15.37 7.07 9.82
N ALA A 127 15.13 6.10 8.93
CA ALA A 127 16.18 5.34 8.26
C ALA A 127 17.06 6.23 7.38
N TYR A 128 16.45 7.12 6.59
CA TYR A 128 17.18 8.08 5.76
C TYR A 128 18.10 8.96 6.61
N ASN A 129 17.56 9.59 7.66
CA ASN A 129 18.36 10.45 8.54
C ASN A 129 19.50 9.68 9.21
N ALA A 130 19.29 8.43 9.62
CA ALA A 130 20.36 7.62 10.20
C ALA A 130 21.45 7.23 9.18
N ALA A 131 21.12 7.20 7.88
CA ALA A 131 22.04 6.80 6.82
C ALA A 131 22.81 7.98 6.19
N VAL A 132 22.25 9.20 6.26
CA VAL A 132 22.88 10.41 5.68
C VAL A 132 23.54 11.32 6.73
N ASN A 133 23.32 11.04 8.01
CA ASN A 133 24.11 11.61 9.12
C ASN A 133 25.37 10.79 9.35
#